data_AF-A0A2W5R9I4-F1
#
_entry.id   AF-A0A2W5R9I4-F1
#
_cell.length_a   1.000
_cell.length_b   1.000
_cell.length_c   1.000
_cell.angle_alpha   90.00
_cell.angle_beta   90.00
_cell.angle_gamma   90.00
#
_symmetry.space_group_name_H-M   'P 1'
#
loop_
_entity.id
_entity.type
_entity.pdbx_description
1 polymer ?
#
loop_
_entity_poly.entity_id
_entity_poly.type
_entity_poly.pdbx_seq_one_letter_code
_entity_poly.pdbx_strand_id
1 'polypeptide(L)'
;MRAARVGLLALALIGFAAPALANTDGKSALYEVIFREPYRGAWKRLTAPVVSSNRWLKGARGIWHPARVVMVDAERFKVFFLCKVNECAANRISVIFTPDGHRAFGAFRTPAGTQILGGPNDDTRRALLRVLNEEKPHD
;
A
#
# COMPACT_ATOMS: atom_id res chain seq x y z
N MET A 1 64.46 14.55 29.63
CA MET A 1 63.36 14.08 30.49
C MET A 1 62.04 14.58 29.89
N ARG A 2 61.08 13.66 29.64
CA ARG A 2 59.62 13.85 29.44
C ARG A 2 59.17 14.77 28.28
N ALA A 3 58.15 14.47 27.49
CA ALA A 3 57.38 13.26 27.20
C ALA A 3 56.60 13.56 25.90
N ALA A 4 56.48 12.57 25.02
CA ALA A 4 55.60 12.59 23.87
C ALA A 4 54.12 12.72 24.30
N ARG A 5 53.27 13.26 23.41
CA ARG A 5 52.17 12.49 22.79
C ARG A 5 51.33 13.34 21.83
N VAL A 6 51.33 12.85 20.59
CA VAL A 6 50.32 13.05 19.55
C VAL A 6 48.91 12.86 20.13
N GLY A 7 48.00 13.79 19.85
CA GLY A 7 46.57 13.68 20.18
C GLY A 7 45.73 14.04 18.97
N LEU A 8 45.32 12.99 18.26
CA LEU A 8 44.65 12.94 16.97
C LEU A 8 43.21 13.50 17.00
N LEU A 9 42.75 13.94 15.83
CA LEU A 9 41.41 14.47 15.48
C LEU A 9 40.23 13.84 16.26
N ALA A 10 39.39 14.70 16.83
CA ALA A 10 38.03 14.34 17.24
C ALA A 10 37.14 14.19 16.00
N LEU A 11 36.88 12.95 15.60
CA LEU A 11 35.92 12.60 14.55
C LEU A 11 34.50 13.00 14.99
N ALA A 12 33.90 13.96 14.30
CA ALA A 12 32.48 14.25 14.40
C ALA A 12 31.68 13.10 13.76
N LEU A 13 31.20 12.17 14.59
CA LEU A 13 30.22 11.17 14.19
C LEU A 13 28.83 11.84 14.09
N ILE A 14 28.54 12.42 12.92
CA ILE A 14 27.17 12.77 12.53
C ILE A 14 26.46 11.45 12.26
N GLY A 15 25.83 10.90 13.30
CA GLY A 15 24.93 9.77 13.17
C GLY A 15 23.73 10.18 12.33
N PHE A 16 23.71 9.78 11.06
CA PHE A 16 22.48 9.74 10.27
C PHE A 16 21.57 8.70 10.94
N ALA A 17 20.67 9.17 11.81
CA ALA A 17 19.53 8.37 12.22
C ALA A 17 18.69 8.12 10.97
N ALA A 18 18.88 6.94 10.35
CA ALA A 18 17.94 6.46 9.36
C ALA A 18 16.56 6.46 10.02
N PRO A 19 15.51 7.04 9.40
CA PRO A 19 14.17 6.97 9.96
C PRO A 19 13.83 5.50 10.04
N ALA A 20 13.67 4.98 11.26
CA ALA A 20 13.15 3.66 11.50
C ALA A 20 11.79 3.60 10.80
N LEU A 21 11.70 2.81 9.72
CA LEU A 21 10.44 2.49 9.09
C LEU A 21 9.56 1.90 10.18
N ALA A 22 8.56 2.67 10.62
CA ALA A 22 7.61 2.23 11.61
C ALA A 22 6.89 0.99 11.06
N ASN A 23 7.33 -0.18 11.51
CA ASN A 23 6.63 -1.44 11.34
C ASN A 23 5.30 -1.31 12.08
N THR A 24 4.29 -0.80 11.39
CA THR A 24 2.90 -0.90 11.82
C THR A 24 2.44 -2.31 11.51
N ASP A 25 2.93 -3.26 12.30
CA ASP A 25 2.37 -4.60 12.38
C ASP A 25 0.91 -4.48 12.84
N GLY A 26 0.00 -5.05 12.04
CA GLY A 26 -1.36 -5.36 12.48
C GLY A 26 -2.48 -4.47 11.94
N LYS A 27 -3.16 -4.98 10.91
CA LYS A 27 -4.60 -4.75 10.64
C LYS A 27 -5.09 -3.33 10.35
N SER A 28 -4.38 -2.56 9.53
CA SER A 28 -4.96 -1.32 9.00
C SER A 28 -5.98 -1.64 7.91
N ALA A 29 -7.21 -1.10 8.03
CA ALA A 29 -8.21 -1.19 6.99
C ALA A 29 -7.98 -0.10 5.92
N LEU A 30 -8.47 -0.31 4.69
CA LEU A 30 -8.28 0.66 3.60
C LEU A 30 -8.86 2.04 3.98
N TYR A 31 -10.04 2.08 4.59
CA TYR A 31 -10.73 3.33 4.94
C TYR A 31 -9.89 4.18 5.93
N GLU A 32 -9.16 3.56 6.85
CA GLU A 32 -8.33 4.24 7.85
C GLU A 32 -7.11 4.94 7.24
N VAL A 33 -6.68 4.46 6.06
CA VAL A 33 -5.52 5.00 5.37
C VAL A 33 -5.93 6.11 4.42
N ILE A 34 -6.96 5.90 3.61
CA ILE A 34 -7.35 6.86 2.55
C ILE A 34 -7.98 8.16 3.05
N PHE A 35 -8.26 8.30 4.35
CA PHE A 35 -8.69 9.57 4.93
C PHE A 35 -7.53 10.49 5.32
N ARG A 36 -6.29 10.01 5.28
CA ARG A 36 -5.09 10.80 5.57
C ARG A 36 -4.36 11.15 4.28
N GLU A 37 -3.78 12.33 4.20
CA GLU A 37 -2.81 12.61 3.14
C GLU A 37 -1.47 11.93 3.47
N PRO A 38 -0.67 11.56 2.45
CA PRO A 38 -0.91 11.71 1.01
C PRO A 38 -1.79 10.61 0.37
N TYR A 39 -2.18 9.60 1.15
CA TYR A 39 -2.93 8.43 0.68
C TYR A 39 -4.27 8.77 0.03
N ARG A 40 -4.98 9.77 0.56
CA ARG A 40 -6.23 10.29 -0.01
C ARG A 40 -6.03 10.74 -1.46
N GLY A 41 -5.00 11.54 -1.71
CA GLY A 41 -4.64 11.99 -3.06
C GLY A 41 -4.30 10.82 -3.99
N ALA A 42 -3.51 9.86 -3.49
CA ALA A 42 -3.14 8.66 -4.24
C ALA A 42 -4.37 7.80 -4.62
N TRP A 43 -5.30 7.59 -3.68
CA TRP A 43 -6.54 6.85 -3.92
C TRP A 43 -7.44 7.50 -4.98
N LYS A 44 -7.61 8.82 -4.90
CA LYS A 44 -8.38 9.58 -5.89
C LYS A 44 -7.79 9.42 -7.30
N ARG A 45 -6.47 9.53 -7.44
CA ARG A 45 -5.79 9.33 -8.73
C ARG A 45 -5.92 7.89 -9.23
N LEU A 46 -5.74 6.90 -8.35
CA LEU A 46 -5.84 5.49 -8.70
C LEU A 46 -7.21 5.12 -9.26
N THR A 47 -8.28 5.62 -8.62
CA THR A 47 -9.66 5.23 -8.93
C THR A 47 -10.32 6.12 -9.98
N ALA A 48 -9.74 7.27 -10.32
CA ALA A 48 -10.30 8.21 -11.30
C ALA A 48 -10.77 7.56 -12.61
N PRO A 49 -10.07 6.57 -13.22
CA PRO A 49 -10.50 5.95 -14.46
C PRO A 49 -11.79 5.12 -14.36
N VAL A 50 -12.16 4.66 -13.15
CA VAL A 50 -13.26 3.71 -12.94
C VAL A 50 -14.35 4.20 -11.98
N VAL A 51 -14.12 5.29 -11.26
CA VAL A 51 -14.99 5.74 -10.16
C VAL A 51 -16.35 6.26 -10.63
N SER A 52 -16.47 6.76 -11.88
CA SER A 52 -17.73 7.25 -12.44
C SER A 52 -18.79 6.15 -12.54
N SER A 53 -18.39 4.95 -12.98
CA SER A 53 -19.21 3.75 -13.04
C SER A 53 -19.21 2.94 -11.74
N ASN A 54 -18.24 3.18 -10.85
CA ASN A 54 -18.05 2.44 -9.59
C ASN A 54 -18.02 3.38 -8.38
N ARG A 55 -19.13 4.09 -8.13
CA ARG A 55 -19.19 5.16 -7.11
C ARG A 55 -18.83 4.71 -5.69
N TRP A 56 -19.00 3.42 -5.37
CA TRP A 56 -18.62 2.84 -4.07
C TRP A 56 -17.12 3.00 -3.76
N LEU A 57 -16.27 3.11 -4.79
CA LEU A 57 -14.84 3.39 -4.65
C LEU A 57 -14.53 4.80 -4.14
N LYS A 58 -15.41 5.80 -4.38
CA LYS A 58 -15.09 7.22 -4.09
C LYS A 58 -14.65 7.47 -2.64
N GLY A 59 -15.25 6.77 -1.69
CA GLY A 59 -14.92 6.87 -0.26
C GLY A 59 -14.44 5.56 0.35
N ALA A 60 -14.01 4.60 -0.48
CA ALA A 60 -13.78 3.21 -0.08
C ALA A 60 -14.93 2.64 0.76
N ARG A 61 -16.18 2.86 0.32
CA ARG A 61 -17.36 2.36 1.02
C ARG A 61 -17.61 0.92 0.58
N GLY A 62 -17.40 -0.02 1.47
CA GLY A 62 -17.51 -1.44 1.16
C GLY A 62 -17.16 -2.33 2.34
N ILE A 63 -17.17 -3.63 2.09
CA ILE A 63 -16.64 -4.63 3.01
C ILE A 63 -15.12 -4.62 2.87
N TRP A 64 -14.43 -4.52 4.00
CA TRP A 64 -12.98 -4.48 4.06
C TRP A 64 -12.48 -5.62 4.95
N HIS A 65 -11.23 -6.00 4.72
CA HIS A 65 -10.50 -6.91 5.59
C HIS A 65 -9.19 -6.26 6.01
N PRO A 66 -8.59 -6.72 7.12
CA PRO A 66 -7.25 -6.31 7.51
C PRO A 66 -6.27 -6.44 6.33
N ALA A 67 -5.43 -5.42 6.12
CA ALA A 67 -4.41 -5.49 5.08
C ALA A 67 -3.49 -6.72 5.27
N ARG A 68 -3.13 -7.35 4.15
CA ARG A 68 -2.13 -8.42 4.12
C ARG A 68 -0.74 -7.83 3.93
N VAL A 69 0.25 -8.35 4.65
CA VAL A 69 1.66 -8.05 4.38
C VAL A 69 2.16 -9.02 3.32
N VAL A 70 2.78 -8.50 2.26
CA VAL A 70 3.38 -9.29 1.18
C VAL A 70 4.80 -8.82 0.91
N MET A 71 5.64 -9.74 0.43
CA MET A 71 6.95 -9.38 -0.13
C MET A 71 6.80 -9.05 -1.61
N VAL A 72 7.34 -7.89 -2.02
CA VAL A 72 7.51 -7.47 -3.42
C VAL A 72 8.95 -7.01 -3.55
N ASP A 73 9.74 -7.63 -4.42
CA ASP A 73 11.16 -7.28 -4.62
C ASP A 73 11.96 -7.13 -3.31
N ALA A 74 11.87 -8.13 -2.43
CA ALA A 74 12.47 -8.14 -1.09
C ALA A 74 12.02 -7.04 -0.10
N GLU A 75 11.07 -6.19 -0.46
CA GLU A 75 10.46 -5.19 0.42
C GLU A 75 9.06 -5.62 0.90
N ARG A 76 8.71 -5.24 2.13
CA ARG A 76 7.41 -5.54 2.76
C ARG A 76 6.39 -4.46 2.40
N PHE A 77 5.30 -4.88 1.75
CA PHE A 77 4.18 -4.00 1.44
C PHE A 77 2.89 -4.44 2.12
N LYS A 78 2.05 -3.47 2.45
CA LYS A 78 0.64 -3.71 2.82
C LYS A 78 -0.23 -3.72 1.57
N VAL A 79 -0.95 -4.82 1.37
CA VAL A 79 -2.01 -4.94 0.37
C VAL A 79 -3.35 -4.82 1.08
N PHE A 80 -4.08 -3.77 0.76
CA PHE A 80 -5.42 -3.52 1.26
C PHE A 80 -6.45 -4.18 0.35
N PHE A 81 -7.59 -4.56 0.91
CA PHE A 81 -8.70 -5.13 0.18
C PHE A 81 -9.99 -4.36 0.47
N LEU A 82 -10.82 -4.20 -0.56
CA LEU A 82 -12.16 -3.65 -0.45
C LEU A 82 -13.06 -4.32 -1.50
N CYS A 83 -14.29 -4.65 -1.12
CA CYS A 83 -15.30 -5.10 -2.08
C CYS A 83 -16.64 -4.41 -1.88
N LYS A 84 -17.46 -4.45 -2.94
CA LYS A 84 -18.80 -3.88 -2.95
C LYS A 84 -19.72 -4.71 -2.05
N VAL A 85 -20.52 -4.03 -1.23
CA VAL A 85 -21.53 -4.65 -0.37
C VAL A 85 -22.46 -5.54 -1.21
N ASN A 86 -22.74 -6.76 -0.74
CA ASN A 86 -23.57 -7.79 -1.38
C ASN A 86 -23.07 -8.30 -2.76
N GLU A 87 -21.89 -7.90 -3.20
CA GLU A 87 -21.33 -8.27 -4.51
C GLU A 87 -19.82 -8.54 -4.42
N CYS A 88 -19.37 -9.09 -3.29
CA CYS A 88 -17.95 -9.13 -2.96
C CYS A 88 -17.14 -9.99 -3.95
N ALA A 89 -17.74 -11.10 -4.40
CA ALA A 89 -17.11 -12.02 -5.36
C ALA A 89 -16.81 -11.37 -6.72
N ALA A 90 -17.72 -10.51 -7.19
CA ALA A 90 -17.69 -9.94 -8.54
C ALA A 90 -17.09 -8.53 -8.59
N ASN A 91 -17.16 -7.76 -7.49
CA ASN A 91 -16.79 -6.35 -7.45
C ASN A 91 -15.83 -6.08 -6.29
N ARG A 92 -14.54 -6.15 -6.56
CA ARG A 92 -13.49 -6.07 -5.53
C ARG A 92 -12.19 -5.48 -6.02
N ILE A 93 -11.43 -4.86 -5.13
CA ILE A 93 -10.16 -4.22 -5.42
C ILE A 93 -9.11 -4.60 -4.36
N SER A 94 -7.92 -4.95 -4.82
CA SER A 94 -6.71 -4.98 -3.99
C SER A 94 -5.85 -3.76 -4.31
N VAL A 95 -5.19 -3.20 -3.29
CA VAL A 95 -4.46 -1.92 -3.40
C VAL A 95 -3.15 -1.97 -2.65
N ILE A 96 -2.08 -1.47 -3.25
CA ILE A 96 -0.80 -1.19 -2.60
C ILE A 96 -0.55 0.32 -2.72
N PHE A 97 -0.11 0.94 -1.64
CA PHE A 97 0.44 2.30 -1.65
C PHE A 97 1.96 2.23 -1.65
N THR A 98 2.63 3.20 -2.28
CA THR A 98 4.08 3.38 -2.08
C THR A 98 4.38 3.69 -0.61
N PRO A 99 5.62 3.47 -0.13
CA PRO A 99 5.96 3.69 1.27
C PRO A 99 5.68 5.12 1.74
N ASP A 100 5.86 6.10 0.85
CA ASP A 100 5.56 7.51 1.07
C ASP A 100 4.05 7.86 0.95
N GLY A 101 3.21 6.92 0.51
CA GLY A 101 1.77 7.10 0.32
C GLY A 101 1.35 7.97 -0.87
N HIS A 102 2.27 8.51 -1.66
CA HIS A 102 1.96 9.45 -2.75
C HIS A 102 1.45 8.76 -4.02
N ARG A 103 1.77 7.49 -4.21
CA ARG A 103 1.28 6.67 -5.33
C ARG A 103 0.55 5.45 -4.79
N ALA A 104 -0.33 4.92 -5.62
CA ALA A 104 -1.03 3.68 -5.37
C ALA A 104 -1.15 2.88 -6.65
N PHE A 105 -1.28 1.56 -6.50
CA PHE A 105 -1.47 0.59 -7.55
C PHE A 105 -2.61 -0.34 -7.14
N GLY A 106 -3.38 -0.84 -8.10
CA GLY A 106 -4.51 -1.70 -7.77
C GLY A 106 -4.86 -2.72 -8.85
N ALA A 107 -5.43 -3.85 -8.41
CA ALA A 107 -6.12 -4.78 -9.28
C ALA A 107 -7.61 -4.73 -8.97
N PHE A 108 -8.42 -4.31 -9.94
CA PHE A 108 -9.84 -4.06 -9.80
C PHE A 108 -10.65 -5.07 -10.60
N ARG A 109 -11.43 -5.91 -9.92
CA ARG A 109 -12.32 -6.92 -10.51
C ARG A 109 -13.74 -6.38 -10.64
N THR A 110 -14.31 -6.65 -11.80
CA THR A 110 -15.72 -6.48 -12.17
C THR A 110 -16.19 -7.73 -12.91
N PRO A 111 -17.50 -7.88 -13.19
CA PRO A 111 -17.99 -8.92 -14.10
C PRO A 111 -17.36 -8.89 -15.49
N ALA A 112 -16.93 -7.72 -15.98
CA ALA A 112 -16.29 -7.56 -17.28
C ALA A 112 -14.81 -8.01 -17.31
N GLY A 113 -14.23 -8.32 -16.14
CA GLY A 113 -12.84 -8.73 -16.02
C GLY A 113 -12.07 -7.95 -14.95
N THR A 114 -10.75 -8.16 -14.93
CA THR A 114 -9.82 -7.51 -13.98
C THR A 114 -8.99 -6.46 -14.69
N GLN A 115 -9.05 -5.22 -14.19
CA GLN A 115 -8.26 -4.07 -14.66
C GLN A 115 -7.10 -3.81 -13.70
N ILE A 116 -5.93 -3.47 -14.25
CA ILE A 116 -4.77 -3.02 -13.46
C ILE A 116 -4.71 -1.50 -13.51
N LEU A 117 -4.62 -0.87 -12.34
CA LEU A 117 -4.68 0.58 -12.15
C LEU A 117 -3.35 1.11 -11.62
N GLY A 118 -2.96 2.32 -12.03
CA GLY A 118 -1.77 3.03 -11.53
C GLY A 118 -0.43 2.65 -12.18
N GLY A 119 -0.42 1.70 -13.12
CA GLY A 119 0.78 1.26 -13.84
C GLY A 119 1.87 0.64 -12.95
N PRO A 120 1.57 -0.42 -12.18
CA PRO A 120 2.57 -1.15 -11.38
C PRO A 120 3.59 -1.87 -12.28
N ASN A 121 4.77 -2.16 -11.72
CA ASN A 121 5.68 -3.15 -12.29
C ASN A 121 5.11 -4.59 -12.15
N ASP A 122 5.76 -5.56 -12.78
CA ASP A 122 5.25 -6.93 -12.83
C ASP A 122 5.14 -7.58 -11.45
N ASP A 123 6.07 -7.31 -10.56
CA ASP A 123 6.11 -7.89 -9.21
C ASP A 123 4.94 -7.37 -8.36
N THR A 124 4.71 -6.05 -8.41
CA THR A 124 3.58 -5.40 -7.74
C THR A 124 2.26 -5.89 -8.33
N ARG A 125 2.18 -6.04 -9.67
CA ARG A 125 1.01 -6.59 -10.37
C ARG A 125 0.70 -8.01 -9.89
N ARG A 126 1.71 -8.89 -9.82
CA ARG A 126 1.54 -10.28 -9.34
C ARG A 126 1.07 -10.31 -7.89
N ALA A 127 1.64 -9.47 -7.02
CA ALA A 127 1.23 -9.39 -5.62
C ALA A 127 -0.24 -8.94 -5.47
N LEU A 128 -0.66 -7.93 -6.22
CA LEU A 128 -2.05 -7.43 -6.23
C LEU A 128 -3.03 -8.51 -6.68
N LEU A 129 -2.72 -9.21 -7.78
CA LEU A 129 -3.57 -10.27 -8.33
C LEU A 129 -3.66 -11.49 -7.41
N ARG A 130 -2.55 -11.87 -6.78
CA ARG A 130 -2.52 -12.94 -5.79
C ARG A 130 -3.47 -12.65 -4.64
N VAL A 131 -3.34 -11.47 -4.02
CA VAL A 131 -4.23 -11.07 -2.91
C VAL A 131 -5.69 -11.01 -3.35
N LEU A 132 -5.95 -10.42 -4.52
CA LEU A 132 -7.30 -10.31 -5.08
C LEU A 132 -7.96 -11.69 -5.32
N ASN A 133 -7.18 -12.71 -5.69
CA ASN A 133 -7.68 -14.05 -6.01
C ASN A 133 -7.82 -14.95 -4.78
N GLU A 134 -6.89 -14.86 -3.84
CA GLU A 134 -6.90 -15.63 -2.60
C GLU A 134 -7.95 -15.14 -1.60
N GLU A 135 -8.40 -13.89 -1.72
CA GLU A 135 -9.47 -13.38 -0.89
C GLU A 135 -10.76 -14.17 -1.14
N LYS A 136 -11.17 -14.95 -0.15
CA LYS A 136 -12.45 -15.68 -0.18
C LYS A 136 -13.58 -14.65 -0.05
N PRO A 137 -14.52 -14.59 -1.01
CA PRO A 137 -15.71 -13.77 -0.85
C PRO A 137 -16.50 -14.26 0.36
N HIS A 138 -16.82 -13.35 1.26
CA HIS A 138 -17.82 -13.55 2.31
C HIS A 138 -18.96 -12.62 1.94
N ASP A 139 -20.07 -13.19 1.49
CA ASP A 139 -21.31 -12.47 1.16
C ASP A 139 -22.20 -12.36 2.41
#